data_AF-A0AAD7N398-F1
#
_entry.id   AF-A0AAD7N398-F1
#
_cell.length_a   1.000
_cell.length_b   1.000
_cell.length_c   1.000
_cell.angle_alpha   90.00
_cell.angle_beta   90.00
_cell.angle_gamma   90.00
#
_symmetry.space_group_name_H-M   'P 1'
#
loop_
_entity.id
_entity.type
_entity.pdbx_description
1 polymer ?
#
loop_
_entity_poly.entity_id
_entity_poly.type
_entity_poly.pdbx_seq_one_letter_code
_entity_poly.pdbx_strand_id
1 'polypeptide(L)'
;MSEPQLYSQVSMEPKLAVELERQIFELAASLYPRTMPVLILVGRRVKIWIEPLLYRVLALQGPHEPAREQEPPDTTFQISFDSIQKLARPEAFLRHHVRHIRFPVASHPHYISQILPICGAAVNIVVPMVGNISK
;
A
#
# COMPACT_ATOMS: atom_id res chain seq x y z
N MET A 1 21.06 -0.89 -58.67
CA MET A 1 21.55 -0.95 -57.28
C MET A 1 20.70 0.01 -56.49
N SER A 2 19.73 -0.51 -55.72
CA SER A 2 18.73 0.29 -55.00
C SER A 2 19.01 0.18 -53.51
N GLU A 3 19.25 1.31 -52.87
CA GLU A 3 19.58 1.44 -51.45
C GLU A 3 18.27 1.46 -50.63
N PRO A 4 18.03 0.50 -49.72
CA PRO A 4 16.83 0.52 -48.90
C PRO A 4 17.04 1.52 -47.76
N GLN A 5 16.40 2.69 -47.86
CA GLN A 5 16.37 3.66 -46.79
C GLN A 5 15.55 3.13 -45.61
N LEU A 6 16.26 2.55 -44.65
CA LEU A 6 15.71 2.07 -43.38
C LEU A 6 15.54 3.27 -42.43
N TYR A 7 14.65 4.19 -42.77
CA TYR A 7 14.21 5.22 -41.83
C TYR A 7 13.30 4.56 -40.80
N SER A 8 13.89 4.23 -39.66
CA SER A 8 13.18 4.01 -38.40
C SER A 8 12.16 5.14 -38.22
N GLN A 9 10.87 4.83 -38.40
CA GLN A 9 9.79 5.73 -38.04
C GLN A 9 9.88 5.96 -36.53
N VAL A 10 10.52 7.05 -36.13
CA VAL A 10 10.41 7.57 -34.77
C VAL A 10 8.94 7.91 -34.60
N SER A 11 8.20 7.07 -33.86
CA SER A 11 6.80 7.34 -33.51
C SER A 11 6.72 8.73 -32.90
N MET A 12 6.11 9.67 -33.62
CA MET A 12 5.83 11.05 -33.19
C MET A 12 4.64 11.12 -32.24
N GLU A 13 4.32 10.04 -31.55
CA GLU A 13 3.30 10.09 -30.52
C GLU A 13 3.79 10.95 -29.37
N PRO A 14 3.03 12.00 -28.98
CA PRO A 14 3.40 12.83 -27.86
C PRO A 14 3.43 11.96 -26.61
N LYS A 15 4.63 11.81 -26.02
CA LYS A 15 4.84 11.08 -24.76
C LYS A 15 4.78 12.08 -23.62
N LEU A 16 4.00 11.74 -22.60
CA LEU A 16 4.01 12.48 -21.36
C LEU A 16 5.38 12.35 -20.69
N ALA A 17 5.89 13.43 -20.10
CA ALA A 17 7.11 13.37 -19.31
C ALA A 17 6.92 12.42 -18.11
N VAL A 18 7.96 11.68 -17.75
CA VAL A 18 7.90 10.63 -16.71
C VAL A 18 7.50 11.22 -15.36
N GLU A 19 7.94 12.44 -15.06
CA GLU A 19 7.63 13.17 -13.84
C GLU A 19 6.12 13.50 -13.77
N LEU A 20 5.52 13.85 -14.90
CA LEU A 20 4.08 14.13 -15.00
C LEU A 20 3.25 12.85 -14.89
N GLU A 21 3.69 11.76 -15.54
CA GLU A 21 3.04 10.46 -15.33
C GLU A 21 3.03 10.09 -13.85
N ARG A 22 4.18 10.21 -13.18
CA ARG A 22 4.32 9.92 -11.75
C ARG A 22 3.37 10.76 -10.90
N GLN A 23 3.33 12.08 -11.14
CA GLN A 23 2.43 12.97 -10.41
C GLN A 23 0.96 12.58 -10.59
N ILE A 24 0.54 12.23 -11.80
CA ILE A 24 -0.83 11.78 -12.08
C ILE A 24 -1.15 10.52 -11.28
N PHE A 25 -0.27 9.51 -11.31
CA PHE A 25 -0.50 8.27 -10.59
C PHE A 25 -0.49 8.46 -9.08
N GLU A 26 0.49 9.19 -8.52
CA GLU A 26 0.55 9.45 -7.07
C GLU A 26 -0.64 10.26 -6.58
N LEU A 27 -1.11 11.24 -7.37
CA LEU A 27 -2.30 12.03 -7.06
C LEU A 27 -3.57 11.16 -7.14
N ALA A 28 -3.74 10.37 -8.20
CA ALA A 28 -4.87 9.46 -8.33
C ALA A 28 -4.92 8.43 -7.20
N ALA A 29 -3.76 7.87 -6.85
CA ALA A 29 -3.62 6.97 -5.72
C ALA A 29 -4.01 7.66 -4.40
N SER A 30 -3.59 8.90 -4.18
CA SER A 30 -3.90 9.66 -2.96
C SER A 30 -5.37 10.06 -2.84
N LEU A 31 -6.01 10.44 -3.95
CA LEU A 31 -7.42 10.82 -4.00
C LEU A 31 -8.37 9.63 -3.97
N TYR A 32 -7.95 8.50 -4.55
CA TYR A 32 -8.75 7.28 -4.65
C TYR A 32 -7.97 6.03 -4.21
N PRO A 33 -7.65 5.88 -2.91
CA PRO A 33 -6.77 4.80 -2.44
C PRO A 33 -7.26 3.38 -2.76
N ARG A 34 -8.57 3.17 -2.91
CA ARG A 34 -9.15 1.90 -3.37
C ARG A 34 -8.68 1.47 -4.75
N THR A 35 -8.24 2.40 -5.58
CA THR A 35 -7.75 2.12 -6.93
C THR A 35 -6.27 1.72 -6.93
N MET A 36 -5.51 1.97 -5.86
CA MET A 36 -4.07 1.68 -5.81
C MET A 36 -3.71 0.24 -6.20
N PRO A 37 -4.44 -0.83 -5.76
CA PRO A 37 -4.15 -2.20 -6.19
C PRO A 37 -4.31 -2.41 -7.70
N VAL A 38 -5.15 -1.62 -8.36
CA VAL A 38 -5.32 -1.64 -9.82
C VAL A 38 -4.23 -0.78 -10.49
N LEU A 39 -3.92 0.40 -9.93
CA LEU A 39 -2.88 1.29 -10.46
C LEU A 39 -1.50 0.61 -10.53
N ILE A 40 -1.14 -0.21 -9.53
CA ILE A 40 0.14 -0.95 -9.55
C ILE A 40 0.24 -1.96 -10.71
N LEU A 41 -0.88 -2.35 -11.33
CA LEU A 41 -0.90 -3.30 -12.44
C LEU A 41 -0.64 -2.62 -13.79
N VAL A 42 -0.70 -1.29 -13.86
CA VAL A 42 -0.52 -0.52 -15.10
C VAL A 42 0.89 -0.68 -15.67
N GLY A 43 1.90 -0.84 -14.81
CA GLY A 43 3.26 -1.10 -15.27
C GLY A 43 4.29 -1.11 -14.15
N ARG A 44 5.48 -1.63 -14.44
CA ARG A 44 6.57 -1.75 -13.45
C ARG A 44 6.94 -0.42 -12.79
N ARG A 45 6.99 0.68 -13.56
CA ARG A 45 7.30 2.01 -13.01
C ARG A 45 6.21 2.51 -12.07
N VAL A 46 4.94 2.37 -12.48
CA VAL A 46 3.79 2.78 -11.67
C VAL A 46 3.76 2.00 -10.37
N LYS A 47 4.03 0.70 -10.40
CA LYS A 47 4.19 -0.10 -9.18
C LYS A 47 5.23 0.50 -8.24
N ILE A 48 6.42 0.87 -8.73
CA ILE A 48 7.48 1.46 -7.89
C ILE A 48 7.00 2.78 -7.24
N TRP A 49 6.23 3.60 -7.95
CA TRP A 49 5.72 4.88 -7.43
C TRP A 49 4.60 4.69 -6.41
N ILE A 50 3.67 3.76 -6.66
CA ILE A 50 2.45 3.57 -5.87
C ILE A 50 2.64 2.63 -4.69
N GLU A 51 3.54 1.65 -4.78
CA GLU A 51 3.77 0.68 -3.71
C GLU A 51 4.12 1.34 -2.37
N PRO A 52 5.01 2.35 -2.28
CA PRO A 52 5.21 3.16 -1.08
C PRO A 52 3.92 3.72 -0.46
N LEU A 53 2.99 4.18 -1.29
CA LEU A 53 1.72 4.77 -0.85
C LEU A 53 0.75 3.71 -0.35
N LEU A 54 0.71 2.55 -1.04
CA LEU A 54 -0.12 1.42 -0.68
C LEU A 54 0.22 0.87 0.72
N TYR A 55 1.51 0.77 1.04
CA TYR A 55 1.99 0.28 2.33
C TYR A 55 2.04 1.37 3.42
N ARG A 56 1.64 2.61 3.13
CA ARG A 56 1.68 3.71 4.09
C ARG A 56 0.77 3.48 5.29
N VAL A 57 -0.37 2.83 5.07
CA VAL A 57 -1.36 2.49 6.09
C VAL A 57 -1.59 0.98 6.08
N LEU A 58 -1.16 0.31 7.13
CA LEU A 58 -1.43 -1.12 7.34
C LEU A 58 -2.59 -1.27 8.32
N ALA A 59 -3.71 -1.84 7.87
CA ALA A 59 -4.67 -2.43 8.79
C ALA A 59 -4.47 -3.92 8.86
N LEU A 60 -4.36 -4.41 10.08
CA LEU A 60 -4.32 -5.84 10.33
C LEU A 60 -5.75 -6.36 10.44
N GLN A 61 -6.01 -7.50 9.81
CA GLN A 61 -7.24 -8.24 10.05
C GLN A 61 -6.97 -9.33 11.09
N GLY A 62 -7.85 -9.44 12.09
CA GLY A 62 -7.82 -10.51 13.07
C GLY A 62 -8.40 -11.81 12.48
N PRO A 63 -8.07 -12.98 13.03
CA PRO A 63 -8.49 -14.29 12.50
C PRO A 63 -10.01 -14.52 12.52
N HIS A 64 -10.77 -13.68 13.25
CA HIS A 64 -12.22 -13.83 13.42
C HIS A 64 -13.02 -12.53 13.22
N GLU A 65 -12.40 -11.43 12.79
CA GLU A 65 -13.20 -10.24 12.45
C GLU A 65 -13.68 -10.37 10.99
N PRO A 66 -14.99 -10.49 10.72
CA PRO A 66 -15.48 -10.33 9.36
C PRO A 66 -15.08 -8.94 8.87
N ALA A 67 -14.69 -8.83 7.61
CA ALA A 67 -14.33 -7.55 7.00
C ALA A 67 -15.45 -6.55 7.27
N ARG A 68 -15.24 -5.63 8.22
CA ARG A 68 -16.25 -4.64 8.60
C ARG A 68 -16.42 -3.71 7.41
N GLU A 69 -17.56 -3.79 6.73
CA GLU A 69 -17.96 -2.89 5.65
C GLU A 69 -18.17 -1.44 6.11
N GLN A 70 -18.08 -1.14 7.41
CA GLN A 70 -18.49 0.14 8.01
C GLN A 70 -17.36 1.12 8.36
N GLU A 71 -16.07 0.78 8.21
CA GLU A 71 -15.02 1.80 8.33
C GLU A 71 -14.84 2.57 7.01
N PRO A 72 -14.58 3.89 7.06
CA PRO A 72 -14.54 4.72 5.88
C PRO A 72 -13.59 4.14 4.83
N PRO A 73 -14.12 3.87 3.63
CA PRO A 73 -13.48 3.26 2.47
C PRO A 73 -12.05 3.60 2.07
N ASP A 74 -11.49 4.71 2.52
CA ASP A 74 -10.72 5.51 1.57
C ASP A 74 -9.22 5.54 1.81
N THR A 75 -8.59 4.65 2.58
CA THR A 75 -7.10 4.77 2.72
C THR A 75 -6.32 3.55 3.14
N THR A 76 -6.96 2.40 3.38
CA THR A 76 -6.33 1.37 4.21
C THR A 76 -6.13 0.07 3.47
N PHE A 77 -4.87 -0.33 3.30
CA PHE A 77 -4.53 -1.65 2.83
C PHE A 77 -4.70 -2.64 3.98
N GLN A 78 -5.69 -3.53 3.84
CA GLN A 78 -5.96 -4.57 4.82
C GLN A 78 -5.09 -5.79 4.51
N ILE A 79 -4.34 -6.24 5.51
CA ILE A 79 -3.52 -7.45 5.41
C ILE A 79 -3.80 -8.35 6.61
N SER A 80 -3.91 -9.65 6.34
CA SER A 80 -3.98 -10.67 7.39
C SER A 80 -2.69 -10.67 8.21
N PHE A 81 -2.82 -10.90 9.52
CA PHE A 81 -1.68 -11.06 10.42
C PHE A 81 -0.65 -12.08 9.92
N ASP A 82 -1.10 -13.27 9.53
CA ASP A 82 -0.24 -14.35 9.02
C ASP A 82 0.48 -13.98 7.72
N SER A 83 -0.09 -13.01 7.00
CA SER A 83 0.44 -12.55 5.73
C SER A 83 1.55 -11.51 5.91
N ILE A 84 1.64 -10.82 7.05
CA ILE A 84 2.74 -9.87 7.30
C ILE A 84 4.08 -10.57 7.39
N GLN A 85 4.15 -11.66 8.15
CA GLN A 85 5.39 -12.45 8.27
C GLN A 85 5.75 -13.14 6.94
N LYS A 86 4.76 -13.37 6.08
CA LYS A 86 4.90 -13.96 4.75
C LYS A 86 5.00 -12.93 3.63
N LEU A 87 4.97 -11.63 3.93
CA LEU A 87 5.14 -10.60 2.91
C LEU A 87 6.50 -10.83 2.27
N ALA A 88 6.52 -11.01 0.95
CA ALA A 88 7.75 -11.09 0.17
C ALA A 88 8.46 -9.71 0.07
N ARG A 89 8.38 -8.89 1.13
CA ARG A 89 8.97 -7.55 1.20
C ARG A 89 9.99 -7.53 2.35
N PRO A 90 11.20 -6.99 2.11
CA PRO A 90 12.19 -6.87 3.16
C PRO A 90 11.64 -6.04 4.32
N GLU A 91 11.97 -6.40 5.56
CA GLU A 91 11.63 -5.60 6.75
C GLU A 91 12.05 -4.13 6.59
N ALA A 92 13.19 -3.89 5.92
CA ALA A 92 13.67 -2.55 5.59
C ALA A 92 12.67 -1.72 4.77
N PHE A 93 11.91 -2.35 3.87
CA PHE A 93 10.88 -1.69 3.07
C PHE A 93 9.70 -1.27 3.96
N LEU A 94 9.19 -2.19 4.77
CA LEU A 94 8.07 -1.90 5.69
C LEU A 94 8.46 -0.82 6.70
N ARG A 95 9.67 -0.92 7.26
CA ARG A 95 10.20 0.07 8.21
C ARG A 95 10.25 1.48 7.64
N HIS A 96 10.51 1.66 6.34
CA HIS A 96 10.59 3.00 5.74
C HIS A 96 9.25 3.58 5.33
N HIS A 97 8.31 2.72 4.91
CA HIS A 97 7.10 3.16 4.22
C HIS A 97 5.85 3.08 5.09
N VAL A 98 5.80 2.19 6.07
CA VAL A 98 4.67 2.08 6.99
C VAL A 98 4.70 3.24 7.97
N ARG A 99 3.66 4.07 7.96
CA ARG A 99 3.50 5.24 8.85
C ARG A 99 2.33 5.09 9.82
N HIS A 100 1.31 4.37 9.40
CA HIS A 100 0.09 4.16 10.18
C HIS A 100 -0.18 2.67 10.30
N ILE A 101 -0.37 2.19 11.53
CA ILE A 101 -0.76 0.80 11.80
C ILE A 101 -2.08 0.81 12.56
N ARG A 102 -3.05 0.03 12.09
CA ARG A 102 -4.30 -0.22 12.79
C ARG A 102 -4.38 -1.70 13.18
N PHE A 103 -4.59 -1.94 14.47
CA PHE A 103 -4.79 -3.27 15.02
C PHE A 103 -6.29 -3.58 15.16
N PRO A 104 -6.73 -4.83 14.96
CA PRO A 104 -8.08 -5.29 15.31
C PRO A 104 -8.40 -5.04 16.78
N VAL A 105 -9.69 -4.88 17.10
CA VAL A 105 -10.16 -4.65 18.48
C VAL A 105 -9.77 -5.81 19.40
N ALA A 106 -9.75 -7.02 18.87
CA ALA A 106 -9.40 -8.24 19.59
C ALA A 106 -7.89 -8.59 19.54
N SER A 107 -7.02 -7.62 19.22
CA SER A 107 -5.59 -7.91 19.09
C SER A 107 -4.94 -8.20 20.44
N HIS A 108 -4.45 -9.43 20.63
CA HIS A 108 -3.69 -9.77 21.82
C HIS A 108 -2.40 -8.93 21.91
N PRO A 109 -2.02 -8.41 23.09
CA PRO A 109 -0.83 -7.56 23.27
C PRO A 109 0.47 -8.18 22.74
N HIS A 110 0.57 -9.51 22.82
CA HIS A 110 1.71 -10.27 22.28
C HIS A 110 1.91 -10.01 20.78
N TYR A 111 0.84 -9.93 19.98
CA TYR A 111 0.93 -9.69 18.54
C TYR A 111 1.39 -8.27 18.20
N ILE A 112 0.92 -7.29 18.98
CA ILE A 112 1.36 -5.89 18.85
C ILE A 112 2.88 -5.83 19.04
N SER A 113 3.40 -6.49 20.08
CA SER A 113 4.84 -6.51 20.37
C SER A 113 5.70 -7.16 19.28
N GLN A 114 5.15 -8.06 18.47
CA GLN A 114 5.88 -8.71 17.36
C GLN A 114 5.91 -7.85 16.08
N ILE A 115 4.87 -7.05 15.82
CA ILE A 115 4.76 -6.27 14.58
C ILE A 115 5.43 -4.90 14.68
N LEU A 116 5.40 -4.29 15.87
CA LEU A 116 6.00 -2.96 16.08
C LEU A 116 7.49 -2.89 15.68
N PRO A 117 8.34 -3.88 16.00
CA PRO A 117 9.75 -3.87 15.58
C PRO A 117 9.93 -3.87 14.05
N ILE A 118 9.05 -4.56 13.32
CA ILE A 118 9.08 -4.67 11.85
C ILE A 118 8.71 -3.32 11.21
N CYS A 119 7.76 -2.61 11.82
CA CYS A 119 7.23 -1.35 11.32
C CYS A 119 7.82 -0.15 12.08
N GLY A 120 9.14 -0.14 12.26
CA GLY A 120 9.84 0.80 13.17
C GLY A 120 9.72 2.30 12.88
N ALA A 121 9.06 2.73 11.80
CA ALA A 121 8.77 4.16 11.54
C ALA A 121 7.28 4.51 11.58
N ALA A 122 6.44 3.62 12.11
CA ALA A 122 5.03 3.89 12.38
C ALA A 122 4.92 4.99 13.44
N VAL A 123 4.27 6.09 13.06
CA VAL A 123 4.10 7.28 13.91
C VAL A 123 2.72 7.27 14.58
N ASN A 124 1.73 6.65 13.91
CA ASN A 124 0.37 6.55 14.40
C ASN A 124 -0.03 5.08 14.54
N ILE A 125 -0.18 4.65 15.79
CA ILE A 125 -0.61 3.30 16.16
C ILE A 125 -1.99 3.41 16.77
N VAL A 126 -2.99 2.81 16.12
CA VAL A 126 -4.36 2.73 16.65
C VAL A 126 -4.58 1.32 17.18
N VAL A 127 -4.72 1.21 18.51
CA VAL A 127 -5.14 -0.03 19.19
C VAL A 127 -6.54 0.24 19.74
N PRO A 128 -7.59 -0.45 19.25
CA PRO A 128 -8.91 -0.25 19.78
C PRO A 128 -8.95 -0.84 21.19
N MET A 129 -9.17 0.01 22.19
CA MET A 129 -9.34 -0.42 23.58
C MET A 129 -10.67 -1.16 23.71
N VAL A 130 -10.66 -2.38 24.25
CA VAL A 130 -11.87 -3.07 24.66
C VAL A 130 -12.43 -2.35 25.89
N GLY A 131 -13.45 -1.50 25.68
CA GLY A 131 -14.22 -0.96 26.78
C GLY A 131 -15.00 -2.08 27.45
N ASN A 132 -14.67 -2.41 28.70
CA ASN A 132 -15.53 -3.22 29.55
C ASN A 132 -16.87 -2.50 29.70
N ILE A 133 -17.90 -2.95 29.00
CA ILE A 133 -19.28 -2.63 29.37
C ILE A 133 -19.65 -3.63 30.46
N SER A 134 -19.34 -3.27 31.71
CA SER A 134 -19.89 -3.94 32.89
C SER A 134 -21.42 -3.85 32.81
N LYS A 135 -22.09 -5.00 32.79
CA LYS A 135 -23.51 -5.11 33.16
C LYS A 135 -23.64 -5.07 34.67
#